data_AF-A0A2E4CUJ4-F1
#
_entry.id   AF-A0A2E4CUJ4-F1
#
_cell.length_a   1.000
_cell.length_b   1.000
_cell.length_c   1.000
_cell.angle_alpha   90.00
_cell.angle_beta   90.00
_cell.angle_gamma   90.00
#
_symmetry.space_group_name_H-M   'P 1'
#
loop_
_entity.id
_entity.type
_entity.pdbx_description
1 polymer ?
#
loop_
_entity_poly.entity_id
_entity_poly.type
_entity_poly.pdbx_seq_one_letter_code
_entity_poly.pdbx_strand_id
1 'polypeptide(L)' 'MCGRLIANRLQWHHPVPKAKKGRATVPVHPICHRTIHANFTNAQLARIGDDPARLRENEAVANFVTWIADKPPDFHAPTR' A
#
# COMPACT_ATOMS: atom_id res chain seq x y z
N MET A 1 2.05 -4.41 -2.86
CA MET A 1 2.91 -3.49 -2.08
C MET A 1 4.02 -4.24 -1.32
N CYS A 2 3.80 -4.76 -0.11
CA CYS A 2 4.89 -5.32 0.73
C CYS A 2 5.36 -6.74 0.38
N GLY A 3 4.56 -7.53 -0.37
CA GLY A 3 4.93 -8.88 -0.81
C GLY A 3 4.67 -10.00 0.20
N ARG A 4 4.35 -9.67 1.46
CA ARG A 4 3.96 -10.67 2.47
C ARG A 4 2.57 -11.25 2.18
N LEU A 5 2.35 -12.48 2.61
CA LEU A 5 1.02 -13.09 2.66
C LEU A 5 0.07 -12.25 3.53
N ILE A 6 -1.22 -12.30 3.18
CA ILE A 6 -2.34 -11.80 3.96
C ILE A 6 -3.05 -13.04 4.50
N ALA A 7 -3.22 -13.16 5.82
CA ALA A 7 -3.92 -14.30 6.39
C ALA A 7 -5.40 -13.97 6.62
N ASN A 8 -5.71 -13.14 7.63
CA ASN A 8 -7.09 -12.80 7.99
C ASN A 8 -7.39 -11.30 7.88
N ARG A 9 -6.37 -10.44 7.89
CA ARG A 9 -6.57 -8.97 8.03
C ARG A 9 -6.23 -8.20 6.76
N LEU A 10 -7.25 -7.97 5.93
CA LEU A 10 -7.14 -7.25 4.64
C LEU A 10 -8.01 -5.99 4.57
N GLN A 11 -7.64 -5.09 3.66
CA GLN A 11 -8.46 -4.00 3.15
C GLN A 11 -8.36 -3.94 1.62
N TRP A 12 -9.42 -3.45 0.98
CA TRP A 12 -9.44 -3.19 -0.46
C TRP A 12 -8.94 -1.77 -0.73
N HIS A 13 -7.81 -1.66 -1.44
CA HIS A 13 -7.24 -0.40 -1.88
C HIS A 13 -7.52 -0.18 -3.38
N HIS A 14 -7.77 1.06 -3.79
CA HIS A 14 -7.89 1.44 -5.20
C HIS A 14 -6.55 2.01 -5.69
N PRO A 15 -5.76 1.30 -6.53
CA PRO A 15 -4.46 1.79 -6.97
C PRO A 15 -4.58 3.09 -7.78
N VAL A 16 -5.57 3.15 -8.67
CA VAL A 16 -6.08 4.41 -9.21
C VAL A 16 -7.28 4.85 -8.34
N PRO A 17 -7.24 6.01 -7.66
CA PRO A 17 -8.32 6.42 -6.76
C PRO A 17 -9.68 6.58 -7.46
N LYS A 18 -10.77 6.30 -6.75
CA LYS A 18 -12.16 6.47 -7.25
C LYS A 18 -12.43 7.90 -7.73
N ALA A 19 -11.88 8.92 -7.05
CA ALA A 19 -11.94 10.33 -7.45
C ALA A 19 -11.22 10.65 -8.79
N LYS A 20 -10.40 9.71 -9.29
CA LYS A 20 -9.73 9.74 -10.60
C LYS A 20 -10.28 8.66 -11.55
N LYS A 21 -11.56 8.28 -11.36
CA LYS A 21 -12.32 7.29 -12.14
C LYS A 21 -11.79 5.84 -12.06
N GLY A 22 -10.86 5.53 -11.16
CA GLY A 22 -10.39 4.17 -10.95
C GLY A 22 -11.50 3.25 -10.41
N ARG A 23 -11.50 1.99 -10.87
CA ARG A 23 -12.51 0.97 -10.54
C ARG A 23 -11.91 -0.33 -9.98
N ALA A 24 -10.65 -0.61 -10.29
CA ALA A 24 -9.95 -1.78 -9.78
C ALA A 24 -9.66 -1.62 -8.28
N THR A 25 -9.78 -2.72 -7.54
CA THR A 25 -9.32 -2.85 -6.15
C THR A 25 -8.32 -3.99 -6.02
N VAL A 26 -7.36 -3.84 -5.11
CA VAL A 26 -6.39 -4.87 -4.77
C VAL A 26 -6.39 -5.11 -3.26
N PRO A 27 -6.17 -6.36 -2.79
CA PRO A 27 -6.09 -6.65 -1.37
C PRO A 27 -4.74 -6.18 -0.82
N VAL A 28 -4.76 -5.48 0.31
CA VAL A 28 -3.58 -5.02 1.05
C VAL A 28 -3.80 -5.19 2.55
N HIS A 29 -2.71 -5.33 3.33
CA HIS A 29 -2.81 -5.21 4.79
C HIS A 29 -3.27 -3.78 5.17
N PRO A 30 -4.06 -3.57 6.25
CA PRO A 30 -4.44 -2.22 6.70
C PRO A 30 -3.25 -1.30 6.98
N ILE A 31 -2.13 -1.87 7.46
CA ILE A 31 -0.89 -1.12 7.69
C ILE A 31 -0.27 -0.64 6.37
N CYS A 32 -0.26 -1.49 5.34
CA CYS A 32 0.17 -1.12 3.99
C CYS A 32 -0.75 -0.05 3.39
N HIS A 33 -2.05 -0.18 3.56
CA HIS A 33 -3.04 0.79 3.08
C HIS A 33 -2.82 2.18 3.68
N ARG A 34 -2.59 2.25 5.00
CA ARG A 34 -2.29 3.51 5.69
C ARG A 34 -0.96 4.10 5.21
N THR A 35 0.10 3.30 5.07
CA THR A 35 1.38 3.79 4.52
C THR A 35 1.24 4.37 3.11
N ILE A 36 0.45 3.75 2.22
CA ILE A 36 0.19 4.30 0.87
C ILE A 36 -0.47 5.69 0.97
N HIS A 37 -1.53 5.83 1.76
CA HIS A 37 -2.25 7.10 1.91
C HIS A 37 -1.49 8.18 2.70
N ALA A 38 -0.52 7.80 3.53
CA ALA A 38 0.38 8.74 4.20
C ALA A 38 1.45 9.33 3.26
N ASN A 39 1.86 8.59 2.22
CA ASN A 39 2.98 8.97 1.35
C ASN A 39 2.57 9.48 -0.05
N PHE A 40 1.34 9.22 -0.50
CA PHE A 40 0.89 9.60 -1.83
C PHE A 40 -0.46 10.32 -1.86
N THR A 41 -0.51 11.43 -2.58
CA THR A 41 -1.76 12.08 -2.97
C THR A 41 -2.52 11.27 -4.02
N ASN A 42 -3.84 11.49 -4.13
CA ASN A 42 -4.66 10.89 -5.18
C ASN A 42 -4.16 11.21 -6.61
N ALA A 43 -3.43 12.32 -6.81
CA ALA A 43 -2.86 12.69 -8.09
C ALA A 43 -1.55 11.93 -8.41
N GLN A 44 -0.77 11.56 -7.40
CA GLN A 44 0.40 10.68 -7.58
C GLN A 44 -0.06 9.24 -7.83
N LEU A 45 -0.98 8.71 -7.02
CA LEU A 45 -1.51 7.35 -7.19
C LEU A 45 -2.12 7.14 -8.59
N ALA A 46 -2.87 8.09 -9.11
CA ALA A 46 -3.43 8.00 -10.47
C ALA A 46 -2.39 8.04 -11.60
N ARG A 47 -1.15 8.47 -11.35
CA ARG A 47 -0.02 8.38 -12.30
C ARG A 47 0.77 7.08 -12.13
N ILE A 48 0.84 6.56 -10.91
CA ILE A 48 1.53 5.31 -10.57
C ILE A 48 0.72 4.10 -11.08
N GLY A 49 -0.61 4.15 -11.00
CA GLY A 49 -1.47 3.05 -11.43
C GLY A 49 -1.43 1.88 -10.44
N ASP A 50 -1.44 0.67 -10.97
CA ASP A 50 -1.43 -0.59 -10.22
C ASP A 50 -0.04 -1.20 -10.00
N ASP A 51 1.03 -0.57 -10.48
CA ASP A 51 2.40 -1.04 -10.33
C ASP A 51 2.93 -0.87 -8.88
N PRO A 52 3.16 -1.97 -8.13
CA PRO A 52 3.69 -1.90 -6.77
C PRO A 52 5.20 -1.61 -6.71
N ALA A 53 5.95 -1.73 -7.80
CA ALA A 53 7.36 -1.35 -7.85
C ALA A 53 7.53 0.18 -7.86
N ARG A 54 6.72 0.88 -8.66
CA ARG A 54 6.65 2.35 -8.69
C ARG A 54 6.28 2.97 -7.33
N LEU A 55 5.49 2.27 -6.50
CA LEU A 55 5.25 2.68 -5.10
C LEU A 55 6.52 2.58 -4.22
N ARG A 56 7.40 1.61 -4.48
CA ARG A 56 8.63 1.37 -3.70
C ARG A 56 9.79 2.30 -4.06
N GLU A 57 9.65 3.13 -5.09
CA GLU A 57 10.64 4.16 -5.43
C GLU A 57 10.56 5.39 -4.51
N ASN A 58 9.46 5.54 -3.77
CA ASN A 58 9.42 6.48 -2.65
C ASN A 58 10.23 5.92 -1.48
N GLU A 59 11.22 6.66 -1.01
CA GLU A 59 12.17 6.23 0.03
C GLU A 59 11.48 5.79 1.35
N ALA A 60 10.49 6.55 1.82
CA ALA A 60 9.75 6.20 3.04
C ALA A 60 8.95 4.89 2.87
N VAL A 61 8.41 4.64 1.68
CA VAL A 61 7.75 3.38 1.34
C VAL A 61 8.75 2.23 1.18
N ALA A 62 9.93 2.47 0.60
CA ALA A 62 11.01 1.48 0.53
C ALA A 62 11.44 1.03 1.93
N ASN A 63 11.75 2.00 2.80
CA ASN A 63 12.14 1.77 4.19
C ASN A 63 11.05 1.02 4.98
N PHE A 64 9.78 1.38 4.80
CA PHE A 64 8.65 0.64 5.37
C PHE A 64 8.56 -0.81 4.86
N VAL A 65 8.74 -1.04 3.55
CA VAL A 65 8.69 -2.39 2.96
C VAL A 65 9.83 -3.26 3.48
N THR A 66 11.04 -2.71 3.64
CA THR A 66 12.17 -3.41 4.27
C THR A 66 11.88 -3.76 5.73
N TRP A 67 11.38 -2.80 6.52
CA TRP A 67 11.09 -2.99 7.95
C TRP A 67 9.95 -3.98 8.24
N ILE A 68 8.94 -4.07 7.36
CA ILE A 68 7.78 -4.93 7.56
C ILE A 68 8.01 -6.37 7.09
N ALA A 69 9.00 -6.62 6.22
CA ALA A 69 9.14 -7.86 5.43
C ALA A 69 9.20 -9.15 6.25
N ASP A 70 9.87 -9.12 7.40
CA ASP A 70 10.07 -10.19 8.37
C ASP A 70 8.91 -10.38 9.37
N LYS A 71 7.94 -9.45 9.41
CA LYS A 71 6.86 -9.46 10.40
C LYS A 71 5.74 -10.45 10.01
N PRO A 72 5.05 -11.09 10.97
CA PRO A 72 3.96 -12.05 10.71
C PRO A 72 2.87 -11.49 9.77
N PRO A 73 2.19 -12.33 8.95
CA PRO A 73 1.22 -11.89 7.92
C PRO A 73 0.26 -10.78 8.38
N ASP A 74 -0.47 -11.00 9.47
CA ASP A 74 -1.47 -10.07 10.01
C ASP A 74 -0.89 -9.04 11.01
N PHE A 75 0.45 -8.92 11.11
CA PHE A 75 1.10 -7.92 11.97
C PHE A 75 0.57 -6.51 11.69
N HIS A 76 0.18 -5.83 12.76
CA HIS A 76 -0.37 -4.49 12.71
C HIS A 76 0.25 -3.65 13.83
N ALA A 77 0.81 -2.52 13.43
CA ALA A 77 1.27 -1.46 14.33
C ALA A 77 0.60 -0.14 13.91
N PRO A 78 0.45 0.83 14.81
CA PRO A 78 0.07 2.19 14.44
C PRO A 78 1.16 2.78 13.53
N THR A 79 0.84 3.07 12.27
CA THR A 79 1.66 4.00 11.49
C THR A 79 1.12 5.41 11.72
N ARG A 80 2.06 6.35 11.85
CA ARG A 80 1.80 7.80 11.82
C ARG A 80 1.40 8.23 10.42
#